data_AF-A0A1Q6Q3Q6-F1
#
_entry.id   AF-A0A1Q6Q3Q6-F1
#
_cell.length_a   1.000
_cell.length_b   1.000
_cell.length_c   1.000
_cell.angle_alpha   90.00
_cell.angle_beta   90.00
_cell.angle_gamma   90.00
#
_symmetry.space_group_name_H-M   'P 1'
#
loop_
_entity.id
_entity.type
_entity.pdbx_description
1 polymer ?
#
loop_
_entity_poly.entity_id
_entity_poly.type
_entity_poly.pdbx_seq_one_letter_code
_entity_poly.pdbx_strand_id
1 'polypeptide(L)'
;MKKFASLLLALVMCLCCLTTAALAERAPVAKDDLKIGFIFLHDENSTYDLNFITAAKAACEKLGIAYETKTNIPEGQECYDAAAELADAGCDIIFADSFGHESYMIQAALEFPEVEFCHATGTKAHTENLPNYHNAFATIYEGRYLAGVAAGMKLNEMIEAGTITADQAKIGYVGAYPYAEVKSGYTSFFLGARSVCPSATMEVTFTYSWYDEAMEKEGAQMLIQKGCVLISQHADSMGAPTACEVAGVPNVSYNGSTVAACPNTFIVSSRINWEPYFEYILNCMMNGEDIALDWTGTIATGSVELSAINEQAAAAGTAEKLEEVKAALAAGTIKVFDTTTFTVNGKALTSYLADVDDMGDFVGDTEVVIDGEFKESFFRAAPYFDLNIDGITLPEGM
;
A
#
# COMPACT_ATOMS: atom_id res chain seq x y z
N MET A 1 -52.39 -40.49 1.94
CA MET A 1 -51.07 -41.12 1.64
C MET A 1 -50.43 -40.58 0.36
N LYS A 2 -51.10 -40.57 -0.81
CA LYS A 2 -50.49 -40.06 -2.07
C LYS A 2 -50.05 -38.59 -2.01
N LYS A 3 -50.83 -37.69 -1.40
CA LYS A 3 -50.46 -36.25 -1.26
C LYS A 3 -49.31 -35.97 -0.27
N PHE A 4 -49.14 -36.83 0.74
CA PHE A 4 -48.04 -36.71 1.71
C PHE A 4 -46.71 -37.23 1.13
N ALA A 5 -46.76 -38.27 0.30
CA ALA A 5 -45.59 -38.76 -0.43
C ALA A 5 -45.10 -37.72 -1.47
N SER A 6 -46.00 -37.00 -2.12
CA SER A 6 -45.64 -35.94 -3.09
C SER A 6 -45.02 -34.71 -2.44
N LEU A 7 -45.46 -34.32 -1.23
CA LEU A 7 -44.85 -33.20 -0.50
C LEU A 7 -43.47 -33.57 0.07
N LEU A 8 -43.30 -34.80 0.55
CA LEU A 8 -41.99 -35.26 1.04
C LEU A 8 -40.97 -35.37 -0.10
N LEU A 9 -41.39 -35.79 -1.30
CA LEU A 9 -40.51 -35.88 -2.47
C LEU A 9 -40.12 -34.50 -3.02
N ALA A 10 -41.02 -33.51 -2.96
CA ALA A 10 -40.72 -32.12 -3.32
C ALA A 10 -39.83 -31.43 -2.27
N LEU A 11 -40.00 -31.73 -0.99
CA LEU A 11 -39.14 -31.21 0.07
C LEU A 11 -37.73 -31.82 0.01
N VAL A 12 -37.61 -33.10 -0.35
CA VAL A 12 -36.31 -33.78 -0.55
C VAL A 12 -35.64 -33.30 -1.84
N MET A 13 -36.37 -33.02 -2.93
CA MET A 13 -35.79 -32.40 -4.12
C MET A 13 -35.37 -30.95 -3.90
N CYS A 14 -36.09 -30.16 -3.08
CA CYS A 14 -35.64 -28.82 -2.70
C CYS A 14 -34.46 -28.84 -1.71
N LEU A 15 -34.37 -29.84 -0.81
CA LEU A 15 -33.21 -30.00 0.08
C LEU A 15 -31.97 -30.58 -0.63
N CYS A 16 -32.12 -31.28 -1.76
CA CYS A 16 -30.99 -31.74 -2.57
C CYS A 16 -30.41 -30.67 -3.51
N CYS A 17 -31.11 -29.55 -3.72
CA CYS A 17 -30.53 -28.38 -4.41
C CYS A 17 -29.80 -27.41 -3.47
N LEU A 18 -29.77 -27.69 -2.17
CA LEU A 18 -29.13 -26.87 -1.12
C LEU A 18 -27.87 -27.53 -0.55
N THR A 19 -27.39 -28.62 -1.15
CA THR A 19 -26.13 -29.25 -0.81
C THR A 19 -25.14 -29.03 -1.92
N THR A 20 -24.07 -28.30 -1.60
CA THR A 20 -22.90 -28.00 -2.42
C THR A 20 -23.21 -27.18 -3.67
N ALA A 21 -23.22 -25.84 -3.55
CA ALA A 21 -22.37 -25.09 -4.46
C ALA A 21 -20.97 -25.64 -4.23
N ALA A 22 -20.62 -26.72 -4.96
CA ALA A 22 -19.22 -27.01 -5.17
C ALA A 22 -18.68 -25.70 -5.73
N LEU A 23 -17.70 -25.10 -5.04
CA LEU A 23 -16.79 -24.15 -5.69
C LEU A 23 -16.43 -24.83 -7.01
N ALA A 24 -17.00 -24.31 -8.10
CA ALA A 24 -16.69 -24.86 -9.41
C ALA A 24 -15.21 -24.59 -9.56
N GLU A 25 -14.38 -25.64 -9.52
CA GLU A 25 -12.94 -25.51 -9.76
C GLU A 25 -12.79 -24.69 -11.03
N ARG A 26 -12.11 -23.55 -10.89
CA ARG A 26 -11.93 -22.60 -11.97
C ARG A 26 -11.23 -23.32 -13.12
N ALA A 27 -11.82 -23.26 -14.31
CA ALA A 27 -11.17 -23.84 -15.48
C ALA A 27 -9.93 -23.00 -15.84
N PRO A 28 -8.78 -23.63 -16.13
CA PRO A 28 -7.61 -22.92 -16.62
C PRO A 28 -7.93 -22.19 -17.93
N VAL A 29 -7.49 -20.94 -18.05
CA VAL A 29 -7.56 -20.17 -19.29
C VAL A 29 -6.26 -20.37 -20.06
N ALA A 30 -6.34 -20.78 -21.33
CA ALA A 30 -5.15 -20.93 -22.14
C ALA A 30 -4.43 -19.58 -22.28
N LYS A 31 -3.10 -19.58 -22.15
CA LYS A 31 -2.28 -18.36 -22.22
C LYS A 31 -2.61 -17.45 -23.42
N ASP A 32 -2.81 -18.02 -24.60
CA ASP A 32 -3.06 -17.26 -25.83
C ASP A 32 -4.49 -16.66 -25.87
N ASP A 33 -5.39 -17.15 -25.02
CA ASP A 33 -6.77 -16.67 -24.88
C ASP A 33 -6.91 -15.72 -23.66
N LEU A 34 -5.99 -15.77 -22.69
CA LEU A 34 -6.02 -14.96 -21.47
C LEU A 34 -5.73 -13.48 -21.76
N LYS A 35 -6.61 -12.61 -21.26
CA LYS A 35 -6.48 -11.16 -21.37
C LYS A 35 -6.77 -10.44 -20.05
N ILE A 36 -5.92 -9.48 -19.69
CA ILE A 36 -6.08 -8.66 -18.48
C ILE A 36 -6.42 -7.20 -18.81
N GLY A 37 -7.40 -6.64 -18.11
CA GLY A 37 -7.71 -5.22 -18.13
C GLY A 37 -7.08 -4.50 -16.94
N PHE A 38 -6.54 -3.30 -17.14
CA PHE A 38 -6.05 -2.44 -16.08
C PHE A 38 -6.79 -1.10 -16.08
N ILE A 39 -7.17 -0.65 -14.88
CA ILE A 39 -7.77 0.65 -14.60
C ILE A 39 -6.81 1.40 -13.69
N PHE A 40 -6.38 2.58 -14.14
CA PHE A 40 -5.44 3.45 -13.43
C PHE A 40 -6.09 4.81 -13.13
N LEU A 41 -5.93 5.30 -11.90
CA LEU A 41 -6.50 6.58 -11.44
C LEU A 41 -6.00 7.77 -12.27
N HIS A 42 -4.70 7.79 -12.58
CA HIS A 42 -4.03 8.80 -13.38
C HIS A 42 -3.29 8.14 -14.57
N ASP A 43 -2.22 8.77 -15.03
CA ASP A 43 -1.33 8.29 -16.08
C ASP A 43 0.13 8.28 -15.60
N GLU A 44 1.07 8.05 -16.52
CA GLU A 44 2.51 7.94 -16.25
C GLU A 44 3.16 9.19 -15.62
N ASN A 45 2.46 10.32 -15.52
CA ASN A 45 2.95 11.51 -14.81
C ASN A 45 2.84 11.38 -13.28
N SER A 46 1.93 10.52 -12.79
CA SER A 46 1.85 10.15 -11.38
C SER A 46 2.94 9.12 -11.05
N THR A 47 3.71 9.36 -9.99
CA THR A 47 4.75 8.42 -9.56
C THR A 47 4.15 7.08 -9.11
N TYR A 48 2.92 7.10 -8.60
CA TYR A 48 2.15 5.93 -8.19
C TYR A 48 1.70 5.11 -9.41
N ASP A 49 0.97 5.71 -10.34
CA ASP A 49 0.45 5.02 -11.52
C ASP A 49 1.58 4.56 -12.45
N LEU A 50 2.65 5.34 -12.61
CA LEU A 50 3.83 4.91 -13.37
C LEU A 50 4.42 3.60 -12.83
N ASN A 51 4.39 3.41 -11.50
CA ASN A 51 4.86 2.20 -10.86
C ASN A 51 3.97 0.99 -11.21
N PHE A 52 2.64 1.14 -11.17
CA PHE A 52 1.71 0.11 -11.62
C PHE A 52 1.83 -0.19 -13.11
N ILE A 53 1.81 0.84 -13.96
CA ILE A 53 1.90 0.71 -15.42
C ILE A 53 3.17 -0.03 -15.82
N THR A 54 4.30 0.31 -15.20
CA THR A 54 5.59 -0.35 -15.48
C THR A 54 5.55 -1.83 -15.08
N ALA A 55 5.02 -2.16 -13.90
CA ALA A 55 4.90 -3.52 -13.42
C ALA A 55 3.91 -4.36 -14.26
N ALA A 56 2.76 -3.79 -14.61
CA ALA A 56 1.75 -4.42 -15.45
C ALA A 56 2.32 -4.78 -16.82
N LYS A 57 3.02 -3.83 -17.45
CA LYS A 57 3.71 -4.06 -18.72
C LYS A 57 4.79 -5.14 -18.60
N ALA A 58 5.64 -5.07 -17.58
CA ALA A 58 6.71 -6.05 -17.38
C ALA A 58 6.16 -7.47 -17.20
N ALA A 59 5.13 -7.65 -16.35
CA ALA A 59 4.49 -8.95 -16.14
C ALA A 59 3.83 -9.48 -17.42
N CYS A 60 3.09 -8.64 -18.14
CA CYS A 60 2.43 -9.03 -19.39
C CYS A 60 3.43 -9.39 -20.49
N GLU A 61 4.53 -8.63 -20.65
CA GLU A 61 5.59 -8.93 -21.61
C GLU A 61 6.32 -10.23 -21.26
N LYS A 62 6.64 -10.43 -19.98
CA LYS A 62 7.32 -11.62 -19.46
C LYS A 62 6.49 -12.88 -19.66
N LEU A 63 5.19 -12.82 -19.37
CA LEU A 63 4.28 -13.94 -19.51
C LEU A 63 3.71 -14.07 -20.91
N GLY A 64 3.82 -13.05 -21.77
CA GLY A 64 3.24 -13.01 -23.11
C GLY A 64 1.71 -12.99 -23.07
N ILE A 65 1.13 -12.19 -22.18
CA ILE A 65 -0.32 -12.02 -21.98
C ILE A 65 -0.79 -10.74 -22.65
N ALA A 66 -1.96 -10.80 -23.30
CA ALA A 66 -2.60 -9.64 -23.87
C ALA A 66 -3.19 -8.75 -22.78
N TYR A 67 -3.11 -7.43 -22.93
CA TYR A 67 -3.68 -6.52 -21.95
C TYR A 67 -4.32 -5.28 -22.58
N GLU A 68 -5.28 -4.70 -21.87
CA GLU A 68 -5.85 -3.37 -22.16
C GLU A 68 -5.71 -2.46 -20.94
N THR A 69 -5.58 -1.15 -21.17
CA THR A 69 -5.38 -0.16 -20.12
C THR A 69 -6.36 1.00 -20.28
N LYS A 70 -6.96 1.43 -19.16
CA LYS A 70 -7.77 2.64 -19.02
C LYS A 70 -7.08 3.52 -17.99
N THR A 71 -6.68 4.73 -18.36
CA THR A 71 -5.97 5.70 -17.50
C THR A 71 -6.86 6.92 -17.24
N ASN A 72 -6.55 7.69 -16.19
CA ASN A 72 -7.32 8.87 -15.80
C ASN A 72 -8.78 8.54 -15.43
N ILE A 73 -8.98 7.41 -14.73
CA ILE A 73 -10.30 6.95 -14.30
C ILE A 73 -10.56 7.39 -12.85
N PRO A 74 -11.43 8.38 -12.60
CA PRO A 74 -11.66 8.90 -11.26
C PRO A 74 -12.34 7.88 -10.34
N GLU A 75 -12.30 8.16 -9.04
CA GLU A 75 -12.98 7.39 -7.99
C GLU A 75 -14.50 7.64 -8.02
N GLY A 76 -15.14 7.12 -9.06
CA GLY A 76 -16.54 7.38 -9.40
C GLY A 76 -17.14 6.27 -10.26
N GLN A 77 -18.36 6.52 -10.76
CA GLN A 77 -19.08 5.57 -11.62
C GLN A 77 -18.27 5.21 -12.88
N GLU A 78 -17.39 6.11 -13.31
CA GLU A 78 -16.45 5.92 -14.41
C GLU A 78 -15.55 4.69 -14.22
N CYS A 79 -15.25 4.30 -12.98
CA CYS A 79 -14.52 3.06 -12.69
C CYS A 79 -15.33 1.82 -13.07
N TYR A 80 -16.60 1.77 -12.67
CA TYR A 80 -17.50 0.69 -13.08
C TYR A 80 -17.67 0.66 -14.60
N ASP A 81 -17.87 1.82 -15.23
CA ASP A 81 -18.03 1.90 -16.69
C ASP A 81 -16.78 1.37 -17.41
N ALA A 82 -15.59 1.73 -16.94
CA ALA A 82 -14.32 1.21 -17.47
C ALA A 82 -14.18 -0.30 -17.25
N ALA A 83 -14.58 -0.82 -16.09
CA ALA A 83 -14.55 -2.25 -15.80
C ALA A 83 -15.51 -3.04 -16.69
N ALA A 84 -16.75 -2.55 -16.88
CA ALA A 84 -17.72 -3.14 -17.78
C ALA A 84 -17.23 -3.13 -19.24
N GLU A 85 -16.63 -2.03 -19.70
CA GLU A 85 -16.04 -1.95 -21.04
C GLU A 85 -14.90 -2.97 -21.23
N LEU A 86 -14.07 -3.20 -20.21
CA LEU A 86 -12.98 -4.18 -20.27
C LEU A 86 -13.52 -5.62 -20.26
N ALA A 87 -14.57 -5.90 -19.49
CA ALA A 87 -15.26 -7.19 -19.49
C ALA A 87 -15.90 -7.48 -20.86
N ASP A 88 -16.62 -6.51 -21.43
CA ASP A 88 -17.21 -6.58 -22.78
C ASP A 88 -16.13 -6.73 -23.88
N ALA A 89 -14.93 -6.18 -23.65
CA ALA A 89 -13.77 -6.37 -24.51
C ALA A 89 -13.10 -7.75 -24.36
N GLY A 90 -13.65 -8.63 -23.52
CA GLY A 90 -13.19 -10.00 -23.32
C GLY A 90 -11.97 -10.13 -22.43
N CYS A 91 -11.77 -9.23 -21.46
CA CYS A 91 -10.78 -9.45 -20.40
C CYS A 91 -11.31 -10.48 -19.41
N ASP A 92 -10.51 -11.50 -19.09
CA ASP A 92 -10.86 -12.54 -18.11
C ASP A 92 -10.60 -12.08 -16.66
N ILE A 93 -9.76 -11.06 -16.49
CA ILE A 93 -9.41 -10.44 -15.23
C ILE A 93 -9.21 -8.94 -15.39
N ILE A 94 -9.66 -8.17 -14.41
CA ILE A 94 -9.58 -6.72 -14.38
C ILE A 94 -8.95 -6.28 -13.07
N PHE A 95 -7.96 -5.39 -13.16
CA PHE A 95 -7.26 -4.81 -12.01
C PHE A 95 -7.52 -3.30 -11.92
N ALA A 96 -7.79 -2.78 -10.72
CA ALA A 96 -7.89 -1.36 -10.43
C ALA A 96 -6.93 -0.94 -9.30
N ASP A 97 -6.32 0.24 -9.40
CA ASP A 97 -5.17 0.63 -8.58
C ASP A 97 -5.44 1.67 -7.47
N SER A 98 -6.65 2.24 -7.36
CA SER A 98 -6.96 3.27 -6.36
C SER A 98 -7.98 2.83 -5.33
N PHE A 99 -7.75 3.20 -4.06
CA PHE A 99 -8.64 2.87 -2.93
C PHE A 99 -10.12 3.15 -3.20
N GLY A 100 -10.46 4.32 -3.76
CA GLY A 100 -11.84 4.70 -4.05
C GLY A 100 -12.49 3.97 -5.23
N HIS A 101 -11.76 3.09 -5.95
CA HIS A 101 -12.32 2.23 -6.99
C HIS A 101 -13.07 1.02 -6.42
N GLU A 102 -12.83 0.64 -5.16
CA GLU A 102 -13.33 -0.60 -4.55
C GLU A 102 -14.82 -0.86 -4.79
N SER A 103 -15.67 0.10 -4.42
CA SER A 103 -17.13 -0.08 -4.47
C SER A 103 -17.64 -0.27 -5.90
N TYR A 104 -16.95 0.30 -6.88
CA TYR A 104 -17.30 0.20 -8.30
C TYR A 104 -16.78 -1.11 -8.92
N MET A 105 -15.63 -1.59 -8.46
CA MET A 105 -15.12 -2.93 -8.82
C MET A 105 -16.00 -4.04 -8.24
N ILE A 106 -16.50 -3.90 -7.01
CA ILE A 106 -17.48 -4.81 -6.40
C ILE A 106 -18.78 -4.83 -7.22
N GLN A 107 -19.26 -3.65 -7.64
CA GLN A 107 -20.43 -3.56 -8.51
C GLN A 107 -20.21 -4.34 -9.81
N ALA A 108 -19.06 -4.19 -10.47
CA ALA A 108 -18.73 -4.93 -11.68
C ALA A 108 -18.63 -6.45 -11.42
N ALA A 109 -18.00 -6.86 -10.31
CA ALA A 109 -17.90 -8.28 -9.93
C ALA A 109 -19.25 -8.97 -9.78
N LEU A 110 -20.28 -8.25 -9.29
CA LEU A 110 -21.65 -8.75 -9.20
C LEU A 110 -22.33 -8.93 -10.57
N GLU A 111 -22.01 -8.07 -11.54
CA GLU A 111 -22.65 -8.06 -12.87
C GLU A 111 -21.95 -8.98 -13.89
N PHE A 112 -20.64 -9.22 -13.72
CA PHE A 112 -19.79 -10.04 -14.59
C PHE A 112 -19.16 -11.22 -13.83
N PRO A 113 -19.96 -12.22 -13.39
CA PRO A 113 -19.48 -13.32 -12.54
C PRO A 113 -18.46 -14.26 -13.21
N GLU A 114 -18.29 -14.16 -14.52
CA GLU A 114 -17.27 -14.89 -15.29
C GLU A 114 -15.89 -14.22 -15.33
N VAL A 115 -15.80 -12.95 -14.90
CA VAL A 115 -14.56 -12.16 -14.87
C VAL A 115 -14.06 -12.03 -13.43
N GLU A 116 -12.75 -12.06 -13.24
CA GLU A 116 -12.12 -11.76 -11.94
C GLU A 116 -11.85 -10.26 -11.79
N PHE A 117 -12.07 -9.77 -10.58
CA PHE A 117 -11.86 -8.37 -10.23
C PHE A 117 -10.84 -8.29 -9.10
N CYS A 118 -9.69 -7.72 -9.38
CA CYS A 118 -8.63 -7.49 -8.42
C CYS A 118 -8.50 -5.98 -8.14
N HIS A 119 -8.30 -5.63 -6.88
CA HIS A 119 -8.26 -4.24 -6.47
C HIS A 119 -7.10 -3.99 -5.50
N ALA A 120 -6.26 -3.00 -5.78
CA ALA A 120 -5.23 -2.56 -4.86
C ALA A 120 -5.86 -1.87 -3.64
N THR A 121 -5.26 -2.02 -2.47
CA THR A 121 -5.56 -1.23 -1.24
C THR A 121 -6.96 -1.40 -0.63
N GLY A 122 -7.87 -2.14 -1.29
CA GLY A 122 -9.22 -2.41 -0.80
C GLY A 122 -9.29 -3.23 0.48
N THR A 123 -10.40 -3.08 1.18
CA THR A 123 -10.64 -3.60 2.52
C THR A 123 -11.73 -4.65 2.57
N LYS A 124 -12.49 -4.86 1.48
CA LYS A 124 -13.79 -5.55 1.54
C LYS A 124 -13.81 -6.96 0.94
N ALA A 125 -12.76 -7.43 0.28
CA ALA A 125 -12.77 -8.77 -0.34
C ALA A 125 -13.11 -9.89 0.66
N HIS A 126 -12.59 -9.81 1.88
CA HIS A 126 -12.87 -10.78 2.95
C HIS A 126 -14.28 -10.69 3.56
N THR A 127 -15.03 -9.60 3.31
CA THR A 127 -16.38 -9.37 3.90
C THR A 127 -17.50 -9.39 2.87
N GLU A 128 -17.24 -9.09 1.59
CA GLU A 128 -18.26 -9.06 0.52
C GLU A 128 -18.76 -10.46 0.14
N ASN A 129 -17.97 -11.50 0.41
CA ASN A 129 -18.29 -12.89 0.04
C ASN A 129 -18.50 -13.09 -1.48
N LEU A 130 -17.78 -12.33 -2.31
CA LEU A 130 -17.79 -12.47 -3.76
C LEU A 130 -16.60 -13.33 -4.20
N PRO A 131 -16.82 -14.50 -4.84
CA PRO A 131 -15.74 -15.42 -5.18
C PRO A 131 -14.80 -14.90 -6.27
N ASN A 132 -15.25 -13.92 -7.06
CA ASN A 132 -14.51 -13.30 -8.16
C ASN A 132 -13.98 -11.89 -7.82
N TYR A 133 -13.91 -11.53 -6.54
CA TYR A 133 -13.40 -10.24 -6.08
C TYR A 133 -12.27 -10.44 -5.07
N HIS A 134 -11.14 -9.76 -5.31
CA HIS A 134 -9.90 -9.94 -4.55
C HIS A 134 -9.24 -8.60 -4.25
N ASN A 135 -8.64 -8.48 -3.08
CA ASN A 135 -7.80 -7.36 -2.70
C ASN A 135 -6.32 -7.73 -2.67
N ALA A 136 -5.48 -6.74 -2.96
CA ALA A 136 -4.04 -6.88 -2.91
C ALA A 136 -3.37 -5.65 -2.34
N PHE A 137 -2.37 -5.91 -1.51
CA PHE A 137 -1.47 -4.88 -1.01
C PHE A 137 -0.10 -5.48 -0.71
N ALA A 138 0.80 -4.69 -0.13
CA ALA A 138 2.08 -5.19 0.35
C ALA A 138 2.37 -4.64 1.75
N THR A 139 3.28 -5.28 2.48
CA THR A 139 3.86 -4.78 3.73
C THR A 139 4.78 -3.58 3.47
N ILE A 140 4.32 -2.59 2.70
CA ILE A 140 5.08 -1.41 2.30
C ILE A 140 5.58 -0.61 3.50
N TYR A 141 4.92 -0.75 4.66
CA TYR A 141 5.43 -0.24 5.93
C TYR A 141 6.85 -0.75 6.22
N GLU A 142 7.26 -1.95 5.82
CA GLU A 142 8.64 -2.43 5.96
C GLU A 142 9.60 -1.61 5.07
N GLY A 143 9.18 -1.28 3.85
CA GLY A 143 9.92 -0.40 2.94
C GLY A 143 10.03 1.03 3.50
N ARG A 144 8.94 1.53 4.11
CA ARG A 144 8.92 2.82 4.80
C ARG A 144 9.86 2.85 6.00
N TYR A 145 9.95 1.76 6.76
CA TYR A 145 10.89 1.63 7.88
C TYR A 145 12.33 1.71 7.38
N LEU A 146 12.66 0.97 6.32
CA LEU A 146 13.98 1.02 5.68
C LEU A 146 14.31 2.44 5.17
N ALA A 147 13.38 3.09 4.48
CA ALA A 147 13.49 4.49 4.09
C ALA A 147 13.73 5.42 5.31
N GLY A 148 13.08 5.15 6.43
CA GLY A 148 13.30 5.80 7.71
C GLY A 148 14.70 5.60 8.26
N VAL A 149 15.25 4.39 8.20
CA VAL A 149 16.63 4.09 8.61
C VAL A 149 17.63 4.95 7.82
N ALA A 150 17.42 5.10 6.50
CA ALA A 150 18.24 6.00 5.68
C ALA A 150 18.15 7.46 6.14
N ALA A 151 16.94 7.93 6.49
CA ALA A 151 16.75 9.26 7.06
C ALA A 151 17.46 9.42 8.42
N GLY A 152 17.36 8.43 9.31
CA GLY A 152 18.05 8.42 10.60
C GLY A 152 19.57 8.46 10.47
N MET A 153 20.13 7.73 9.50
CA MET A 153 21.55 7.81 9.13
C MET A 153 21.93 9.24 8.72
N LYS A 154 21.10 9.89 7.89
CA LYS A 154 21.34 11.27 7.46
C LYS A 154 21.27 12.27 8.61
N LEU A 155 20.31 12.11 9.53
CA LEU A 155 20.20 12.97 10.71
C LEU A 155 21.45 12.86 11.59
N ASN A 156 21.94 11.65 11.86
CA ASN A 156 23.16 11.46 12.65
C ASN A 156 24.38 12.07 11.96
N GLU A 157 24.55 11.90 10.64
CA GLU A 157 25.62 12.56 9.88
C GLU A 157 25.57 14.08 10.05
N MET A 158 24.38 14.68 9.95
CA MET A 158 24.19 16.12 10.14
C MET A 158 24.49 16.58 11.58
N ILE A 159 24.12 15.78 12.58
CA ILE A 159 24.45 16.05 14.00
C ILE A 159 25.97 15.97 14.22
N GLU A 160 26.62 14.93 13.71
CA GLU A 160 28.08 14.72 13.83
C GLU A 160 28.87 15.82 13.12
N ALA A 161 28.39 16.29 11.97
CA ALA A 161 28.94 17.42 11.25
C ALA A 161 28.67 18.78 11.92
N GLY A 162 27.79 18.82 12.93
CA GLY A 162 27.38 20.04 13.62
C GLY A 162 26.52 20.98 12.80
N THR A 163 25.88 20.48 11.73
CA THR A 163 24.95 21.28 10.90
C THR A 163 23.58 21.43 11.57
N ILE A 164 23.21 20.46 12.41
CA ILE A 164 22.05 20.51 13.31
C ILE A 164 22.46 19.99 14.70
N THR A 165 21.68 20.30 15.73
CA THR A 165 21.76 19.66 17.04
C THR A 165 20.74 18.52 17.17
N ALA A 166 20.89 17.66 18.18
CA ALA A 166 19.98 16.53 18.38
C ALA A 166 18.50 16.95 18.60
N ASP A 167 18.27 18.09 19.25
CA ASP A 167 16.94 18.69 19.44
C ASP A 167 16.38 19.37 18.17
N GLN A 168 17.21 19.52 17.13
CA GLN A 168 16.81 19.98 15.80
C GLN A 168 16.58 18.83 14.81
N ALA A 169 16.70 17.57 15.25
CA ALA A 169 16.42 16.39 14.43
C ALA A 169 14.91 16.21 14.20
N LYS A 170 14.25 17.20 13.61
CA LYS A 170 12.84 17.16 13.26
C LYS A 170 12.68 16.76 11.79
N ILE A 171 11.97 15.68 11.52
CA ILE A 171 11.61 15.27 10.15
C ILE A 171 10.18 15.72 9.83
N GLY A 172 9.91 15.99 8.56
CA GLY A 172 8.58 16.36 8.10
C GLY A 172 7.97 15.27 7.22
N TYR A 173 6.65 15.14 7.24
CA TYR A 173 5.91 14.23 6.37
C TYR A 173 4.72 14.93 5.71
N VAL A 174 4.67 14.91 4.39
CA VAL A 174 3.50 15.37 3.61
C VAL A 174 2.66 14.16 3.25
N GLY A 175 1.50 13.99 3.88
CA GLY A 175 0.53 12.96 3.54
C GLY A 175 -0.57 13.48 2.61
N ALA A 176 -1.18 12.60 1.82
CA ALA A 176 -2.38 12.91 1.07
C ALA A 176 -3.61 12.99 2.00
N TYR A 177 -4.05 11.84 2.52
CA TYR A 177 -5.20 11.71 3.42
C TYR A 177 -4.81 11.07 4.75
N PRO A 178 -5.60 11.22 5.82
CA PRO A 178 -5.37 10.53 7.09
C PRO A 178 -5.85 9.09 7.13
N TYR A 179 -5.73 8.37 6.01
CA TYR A 179 -6.10 6.96 5.92
C TYR A 179 -5.06 6.07 6.60
N ALA A 180 -5.46 4.84 6.93
CA ALA A 180 -4.62 3.87 7.61
C ALA A 180 -3.28 3.64 6.86
N GLU A 181 -3.28 3.60 5.52
CA GLU A 181 -2.05 3.43 4.75
C GLU A 181 -1.06 4.60 4.89
N VAL A 182 -1.57 5.83 5.04
CA VAL A 182 -0.74 7.01 5.23
C VAL A 182 -0.24 7.06 6.67
N LYS A 183 -1.10 6.72 7.64
CA LYS A 183 -0.76 6.63 9.06
C LYS A 183 0.30 5.57 9.33
N SER A 184 0.10 4.37 8.81
CA SER A 184 1.09 3.29 8.78
C SER A 184 2.40 3.77 8.18
N GLY A 185 2.34 4.38 6.99
CA GLY A 185 3.51 4.79 6.24
C GLY A 185 4.38 5.80 6.97
N TYR A 186 3.80 6.90 7.46
CA TYR A 186 4.57 7.90 8.21
C TYR A 186 5.06 7.33 9.55
N THR A 187 4.26 6.50 10.22
CA THR A 187 4.62 5.95 11.54
C THR A 187 5.81 5.02 11.39
N SER A 188 5.76 4.14 10.40
CA SER A 188 6.87 3.25 10.08
C SER A 188 8.15 4.02 9.69
N PHE A 189 8.04 5.04 8.84
CA PHE A 189 9.16 5.91 8.48
C PHE A 189 9.79 6.57 9.71
N PHE A 190 8.97 7.09 10.62
CA PHE A 190 9.43 7.69 11.86
C PHE A 190 10.13 6.68 12.79
N LEU A 191 9.57 5.48 12.96
CA LEU A 191 10.18 4.42 13.76
C LEU A 191 11.53 3.96 13.16
N GLY A 192 11.61 3.88 11.83
CA GLY A 192 12.86 3.63 11.12
C GLY A 192 13.91 4.69 11.41
N ALA A 193 13.54 5.97 11.31
CA ALA A 193 14.44 7.08 11.63
C ALA A 193 14.91 7.04 13.09
N ARG A 194 14.00 6.80 14.05
CA ARG A 194 14.33 6.71 15.48
C ARG A 194 15.18 5.52 15.86
N SER A 195 15.13 4.42 15.10
CA SER A 195 16.00 3.26 15.33
C SER A 195 17.49 3.59 15.18
N VAL A 196 17.82 4.61 14.38
CA VAL A 196 19.18 5.08 14.14
C VAL A 196 19.46 6.41 14.84
N CYS A 197 18.51 7.35 14.81
CA CYS A 197 18.60 8.67 15.43
C CYS A 197 17.52 8.82 16.52
N PRO A 198 17.78 8.42 17.77
CA PRO A 198 16.76 8.37 18.82
C PRO A 198 16.13 9.73 19.19
N SER A 199 16.80 10.84 18.86
CA SER A 199 16.29 12.19 19.09
C SER A 199 15.31 12.67 18.01
N ALA A 200 15.10 11.88 16.95
CA ALA A 200 14.20 12.25 15.87
C ALA A 200 12.76 12.49 16.38
N THR A 201 12.15 13.59 15.94
CA THR A 201 10.73 13.93 16.11
C THR A 201 10.12 14.17 14.74
N MET A 202 8.80 14.04 14.58
CA MET A 202 8.16 14.23 13.28
C MET A 202 7.02 15.24 13.33
N GLU A 203 6.87 16.04 12.27
CA GLU A 203 5.72 16.90 12.01
C GLU A 203 5.03 16.44 10.72
N VAL A 204 3.70 16.27 10.75
CA VAL A 204 2.92 15.80 9.60
C VAL A 204 1.96 16.89 9.13
N THR A 205 1.70 16.94 7.82
CA THR A 205 0.63 17.74 7.20
C THR A 205 -0.09 16.93 6.14
N PHE A 206 -1.35 17.30 5.85
CA PHE A 206 -2.15 16.64 4.82
C PHE A 206 -2.56 17.60 3.70
N THR A 207 -2.53 17.13 2.45
CA THR A 207 -2.98 17.89 1.27
C THR A 207 -4.45 17.66 0.96
N TYR A 208 -5.04 16.57 1.46
CA TYR A 208 -6.36 16.06 1.09
C TYR A 208 -6.53 15.81 -0.42
N SER A 209 -5.43 15.43 -1.08
CA SER A 209 -5.37 14.99 -2.47
C SER A 209 -4.20 14.03 -2.65
N TRP A 210 -4.41 12.93 -3.38
CA TRP A 210 -3.33 12.01 -3.78
C TRP A 210 -2.31 12.69 -4.71
N TYR A 211 -2.80 13.57 -5.60
CA TYR A 211 -1.98 14.28 -6.57
C TYR A 211 -2.34 15.77 -6.59
N ASP A 212 -1.52 16.61 -5.98
CA ASP A 212 -1.58 18.07 -6.11
C ASP A 212 -0.20 18.67 -5.87
N GLU A 213 0.53 18.90 -6.97
CA GLU A 213 1.91 19.38 -6.91
C GLU A 213 2.06 20.70 -6.16
N ALA A 214 1.07 21.59 -6.26
CA ALA A 214 1.12 22.89 -5.58
C ALA A 214 0.93 22.72 -4.07
N MET A 215 -0.07 21.96 -3.65
CA MET A 215 -0.35 21.69 -2.24
C MET A 215 0.77 20.87 -1.57
N GLU A 216 1.33 19.89 -2.26
CA GLU A 216 2.47 19.11 -1.76
C GLU A 216 3.71 19.99 -1.56
N LYS A 217 3.98 20.88 -2.52
CA LYS A 217 5.08 21.84 -2.43
C LYS A 217 4.88 22.81 -1.27
N GLU A 218 3.68 23.37 -1.12
CA GLU A 218 3.33 24.26 -0.01
C GLU A 218 3.45 23.54 1.34
N GLY A 219 2.98 22.29 1.43
CA GLY A 219 3.11 21.44 2.61
C GLY A 219 4.56 21.20 3.00
N ALA A 220 5.42 20.82 2.05
CA ALA A 220 6.85 20.64 2.30
C ALA A 220 7.54 21.95 2.73
N GLN A 221 7.25 23.06 2.06
CA GLN A 221 7.78 24.38 2.42
C GLN A 221 7.36 24.80 3.84
N MET A 222 6.12 24.53 4.22
CA MET A 222 5.60 24.80 5.56
C MET A 222 6.34 23.97 6.61
N LEU A 223 6.55 22.67 6.37
CA LEU A 223 7.30 21.80 7.29
C LEU A 223 8.75 22.25 7.44
N ILE A 224 9.42 22.64 6.35
CA ILE A 224 10.77 23.21 6.37
C ILE A 224 10.80 24.51 7.20
N GLN A 225 9.81 25.40 7.01
CA GLN A 225 9.69 26.63 7.81
C GLN A 225 9.45 26.36 9.30
N LYS A 226 8.79 25.25 9.65
CA LYS A 226 8.64 24.75 11.03
C LYS A 226 9.91 24.08 11.60
N GLY A 227 11.01 24.11 10.84
CA GLY A 227 12.31 23.59 11.23
C GLY A 227 12.49 22.10 10.97
N CYS A 228 11.71 21.49 10.08
CA CYS A 228 12.00 20.13 9.63
C CYS A 228 13.25 20.14 8.74
N VAL A 229 14.21 19.28 9.04
CA VAL A 229 15.53 19.23 8.40
C VAL A 229 15.67 18.10 7.38
N LEU A 230 14.64 17.26 7.24
CA LEU A 230 14.49 16.22 6.24
C LEU A 230 13.00 15.98 6.01
N ILE A 231 12.58 15.80 4.76
CA ILE A 231 11.15 15.60 4.41
C ILE A 231 10.94 14.24 3.73
N SER A 232 9.84 13.58 4.08
CA SER A 232 9.27 12.45 3.33
C SER A 232 7.83 12.77 2.90
N GLN A 233 7.27 11.96 2.01
CA GLN A 233 5.89 12.11 1.55
C GLN A 233 5.15 10.76 1.41
N HIS A 234 3.81 10.85 1.41
CA HIS A 234 2.88 9.87 0.84
C HIS A 234 1.87 10.62 -0.02
N ALA A 235 2.33 11.03 -1.19
CA ALA A 235 1.59 11.69 -2.26
C ALA A 235 2.30 11.40 -3.60
N ASP A 236 1.61 11.65 -4.71
CA ASP A 236 1.97 10.99 -5.97
C ASP A 236 2.74 11.90 -6.95
N SER A 237 2.99 13.17 -6.60
CA SER A 237 3.67 14.13 -7.46
C SER A 237 5.11 14.46 -7.04
N MET A 238 5.71 15.40 -7.78
CA MET A 238 7.05 15.94 -7.54
C MET A 238 7.05 17.19 -6.63
N GLY A 239 5.90 17.59 -6.08
CA GLY A 239 5.76 18.84 -5.32
C GLY A 239 6.65 18.90 -4.09
N ALA A 240 6.55 17.91 -3.19
CA ALA A 240 7.38 17.86 -1.99
C ALA A 240 8.89 17.63 -2.29
N PRO A 241 9.29 16.67 -3.16
CA PRO A 241 10.71 16.49 -3.51
C PRO A 241 11.35 17.75 -4.12
N THR A 242 10.67 18.44 -5.03
CA THR A 242 11.23 19.65 -5.66
C THR A 242 11.31 20.83 -4.69
N ALA A 243 10.37 20.95 -3.74
CA ALA A 243 10.48 21.91 -2.65
C ALA A 243 11.76 21.71 -1.83
N CYS A 244 12.08 20.45 -1.53
CA CYS A 244 13.27 20.05 -0.78
C CYS A 244 14.55 20.37 -1.56
N GLU A 245 14.60 20.03 -2.86
CA GLU A 245 15.72 20.35 -3.74
C GLU A 245 16.01 21.86 -3.79
N VAL A 246 14.97 22.68 -3.97
CA VAL A 246 15.09 24.14 -3.98
C VAL A 246 15.59 24.69 -2.64
N ALA A 247 15.18 24.08 -1.53
CA ALA A 247 15.58 24.48 -0.18
C ALA A 247 16.94 23.90 0.26
N GLY A 248 17.51 22.94 -0.48
CA GLY A 248 18.70 22.19 -0.06
C GLY A 248 18.45 21.28 1.15
N VAL A 249 17.21 20.87 1.38
CA VAL A 249 16.81 19.98 2.48
C VAL A 249 16.77 18.54 1.97
N PRO A 250 17.43 17.56 2.61
CA PRO A 250 17.37 16.17 2.19
C PRO A 250 15.93 15.64 2.15
N ASN A 251 15.65 14.73 1.21
CA ASN A 251 14.35 14.08 1.11
C ASN A 251 14.44 12.57 0.88
N VAL A 252 13.44 11.87 1.38
CA VAL A 252 13.18 10.44 1.11
C VAL A 252 11.82 10.36 0.43
N SER A 253 11.75 9.70 -0.73
CA SER A 253 10.53 9.69 -1.56
C SER A 253 9.73 8.39 -1.42
N TYR A 254 8.59 8.35 -2.11
CA TYR A 254 7.73 7.18 -2.25
C TYR A 254 7.41 6.89 -3.71
N ASN A 255 6.98 5.67 -4.02
CA ASN A 255 6.56 5.13 -5.32
C ASN A 255 7.65 5.05 -6.40
N GLY A 256 8.58 6.00 -6.44
CA GLY A 256 9.64 6.03 -7.45
C GLY A 256 10.84 6.87 -7.05
N SER A 257 11.94 6.70 -7.79
CA SER A 257 13.13 7.53 -7.60
C SER A 257 12.90 8.94 -8.15
N THR A 258 13.25 9.96 -7.36
CA THR A 258 13.16 11.37 -7.75
C THR A 258 14.54 11.97 -8.07
N VAL A 259 15.58 11.13 -8.15
CA VAL A 259 16.99 11.54 -8.30
C VAL A 259 17.24 12.43 -9.52
N ALA A 260 16.51 12.23 -10.62
CA ALA A 260 16.68 13.02 -11.84
C ALA A 260 16.30 14.49 -11.64
N ALA A 261 15.29 14.77 -10.82
CA ALA A 261 14.83 16.13 -10.51
C ALA A 261 15.43 16.68 -9.23
N CYS A 262 15.82 15.81 -8.29
CA CYS A 262 16.31 16.18 -6.97
C CYS A 262 17.71 15.58 -6.65
N PRO A 263 18.72 15.74 -7.53
CA PRO A 263 19.99 15.02 -7.42
C PRO A 263 20.81 15.39 -6.17
N ASN A 264 20.58 16.57 -5.59
CA ASN A 264 21.35 17.03 -4.43
C ASN A 264 20.71 16.63 -3.10
N THR A 265 19.42 16.32 -3.09
CA THR A 265 18.65 16.14 -1.84
C THR A 265 17.99 14.77 -1.71
N PHE A 266 17.63 14.10 -2.82
CA PHE A 266 17.02 12.77 -2.78
C PHE A 266 17.99 11.74 -2.22
N ILE A 267 17.58 10.95 -1.22
CA ILE A 267 18.39 9.89 -0.62
C ILE A 267 18.02 8.53 -1.21
N VAL A 268 16.76 8.14 -1.04
CA VAL A 268 16.19 6.85 -1.44
C VAL A 268 14.68 7.00 -1.56
N SER A 269 14.05 6.09 -2.28
CA SER A 269 12.61 5.91 -2.35
C SER A 269 12.23 4.49 -2.01
N SER A 270 11.14 4.31 -1.28
CA SER A 270 10.49 3.01 -1.09
C SER A 270 9.31 2.86 -2.04
N ARG A 271 9.03 1.64 -2.50
CA ARG A 271 7.88 1.36 -3.37
C ARG A 271 7.39 -0.07 -3.25
N ILE A 272 6.16 -0.29 -3.67
CA ILE A 272 5.62 -1.63 -3.91
C ILE A 272 6.03 -2.05 -5.32
N ASN A 273 6.66 -3.21 -5.47
CA ASN A 273 6.81 -3.85 -6.77
C ASN A 273 5.57 -4.74 -7.01
N TRP A 274 4.73 -4.35 -7.97
CA TRP A 274 3.51 -5.06 -8.32
C TRP A 274 3.71 -6.19 -9.33
N GLU A 275 4.89 -6.31 -9.94
CA GLU A 275 5.18 -7.37 -10.92
C GLU A 275 4.96 -8.78 -10.33
N PRO A 276 5.42 -9.11 -9.10
CA PRO A 276 5.12 -10.40 -8.47
C PRO A 276 3.62 -10.67 -8.29
N TYR A 277 2.81 -9.64 -8.01
CA TYR A 277 1.36 -9.80 -7.86
C TYR A 277 0.68 -10.08 -9.20
N PHE A 278 1.05 -9.31 -10.23
CA PHE A 278 0.51 -9.52 -11.57
C PHE A 278 0.91 -10.88 -12.14
N GLU A 279 2.15 -11.32 -11.91
CA GLU A 279 2.54 -12.69 -12.25
C GLU A 279 1.73 -13.73 -11.46
N TYR A 280 1.48 -13.50 -10.18
CA TYR A 280 0.68 -14.39 -9.35
C TYR A 280 -0.73 -14.58 -9.90
N ILE A 281 -1.51 -13.50 -10.08
CA ILE A 281 -2.90 -13.60 -10.54
C ILE A 281 -2.98 -14.22 -11.95
N LEU A 282 -2.09 -13.84 -12.87
CA LEU A 282 -2.08 -14.39 -14.22
C LEU A 282 -1.74 -15.88 -14.24
N ASN A 283 -0.81 -16.33 -13.39
CA ASN A 283 -0.51 -17.76 -13.25
C ASN A 283 -1.67 -18.52 -12.62
N CYS A 284 -2.37 -17.97 -11.64
CA CYS A 284 -3.59 -18.60 -11.09
C CYS A 284 -4.62 -18.82 -12.19
N MET A 285 -4.82 -17.83 -13.06
CA MET A 285 -5.76 -17.94 -14.18
C MET A 285 -5.36 -18.97 -15.23
N MET A 286 -4.07 -19.03 -15.58
CA MET A 286 -3.57 -20.04 -16.53
C MET A 286 -3.63 -21.46 -15.96
N ASN A 287 -3.51 -21.62 -14.65
CA ASN A 287 -3.48 -22.92 -13.99
C ASN A 287 -4.86 -23.38 -13.48
N GLY A 288 -5.86 -22.50 -13.48
CA GLY A 288 -7.16 -22.79 -12.86
C GLY A 288 -7.09 -22.84 -11.34
N GLU A 289 -6.16 -22.10 -10.74
CA GLU A 289 -6.01 -21.98 -9.30
C GLU A 289 -6.83 -20.80 -8.78
N ASP A 290 -7.24 -20.88 -7.51
CA ASP A 290 -7.94 -19.79 -6.83
C ASP A 290 -6.98 -18.63 -6.57
N ILE A 291 -7.47 -17.41 -6.83
CA ILE A 291 -6.81 -16.18 -6.39
C ILE A 291 -7.17 -15.96 -4.92
N ALA A 292 -6.19 -15.58 -4.10
CA ALA A 292 -6.42 -15.28 -2.70
C ALA A 292 -7.31 -14.04 -2.56
N LEU A 293 -8.33 -14.14 -1.68
CA LEU A 293 -9.21 -13.01 -1.35
C LEU A 293 -8.42 -11.77 -0.92
N ASP A 294 -7.40 -11.98 -0.10
CA ASP A 294 -6.46 -10.96 0.33
C ASP A 294 -5.04 -11.45 0.06
N TRP A 295 -4.36 -10.80 -0.88
CA TRP A 295 -2.94 -11.04 -1.14
C TRP A 295 -2.08 -9.97 -0.50
N THR A 296 -1.06 -10.37 0.26
CA THR A 296 -0.09 -9.45 0.87
C THR A 296 1.32 -9.75 0.39
N GLY A 297 1.86 -8.86 -0.44
CA GLY A 297 3.26 -8.88 -0.84
C GLY A 297 4.19 -8.51 0.32
N THR A 298 5.41 -9.03 0.29
CA THR A 298 6.42 -8.81 1.34
C THR A 298 7.79 -8.51 0.73
N ILE A 299 8.78 -8.21 1.57
CA ILE A 299 10.19 -8.20 1.15
C ILE A 299 10.60 -9.56 0.55
N ALA A 300 10.10 -10.67 1.10
CA ALA A 300 10.45 -12.01 0.65
C ALA A 300 9.86 -12.37 -0.73
N THR A 301 8.67 -11.85 -1.05
CA THR A 301 8.08 -11.99 -2.40
C THR A 301 8.69 -11.02 -3.40
N GLY A 302 9.60 -10.13 -2.97
CA GLY A 302 10.16 -9.07 -3.80
C GLY A 302 9.18 -7.94 -4.09
N SER A 303 8.07 -7.87 -3.35
CA SER A 303 7.00 -6.88 -3.55
C SER A 303 7.24 -5.58 -2.78
N VAL A 304 8.20 -5.56 -1.86
CA VAL A 304 8.61 -4.36 -1.13
C VAL A 304 10.08 -4.10 -1.40
N GLU A 305 10.39 -2.95 -1.99
CA GLU A 305 11.75 -2.61 -2.37
C GLU A 305 12.09 -1.14 -2.20
N LEU A 306 13.39 -0.87 -2.24
CA LEU A 306 13.94 0.48 -2.32
C LEU A 306 14.49 0.70 -3.73
N SER A 307 14.32 1.92 -4.24
CA SER A 307 15.08 2.40 -5.39
C SER A 307 16.60 2.43 -5.09
N ALA A 308 17.40 2.66 -6.14
CA ALA A 308 18.83 2.91 -5.96
C ALA A 308 19.07 4.11 -5.03
N ILE A 309 20.03 3.95 -4.12
CA ILE A 309 20.43 4.99 -3.17
C ILE A 309 21.25 6.05 -3.93
N ASN A 310 20.93 7.32 -3.70
CA ASN A 310 21.76 8.42 -4.15
C ASN A 310 22.85 8.72 -3.13
N GLU A 311 24.03 8.13 -3.34
CA GLU A 311 25.19 8.28 -2.47
C GLU A 311 25.67 9.73 -2.31
N GLN A 312 25.28 10.64 -3.23
CA GLN A 312 25.61 12.06 -3.09
C GLN A 312 24.88 12.72 -1.91
N ALA A 313 23.63 12.34 -1.67
CA ALA A 313 22.81 12.91 -0.60
C ALA A 313 22.79 12.03 0.65
N ALA A 314 22.87 10.71 0.47
CA ALA A 314 22.87 9.73 1.56
C ALA A 314 24.12 9.85 2.45
N ALA A 315 23.98 9.43 3.70
CA ALA A 315 25.12 9.29 4.59
C ALA A 315 26.02 8.11 4.16
N ALA A 316 27.31 8.21 4.48
CA ALA A 316 28.22 7.09 4.29
C ALA A 316 27.76 5.87 5.10
N GLY A 317 27.78 4.68 4.50
CA GLY A 317 27.34 3.45 5.16
C GLY A 317 25.83 3.17 5.07
N THR A 318 25.04 4.05 4.42
CA THR A 318 23.59 3.85 4.29
C THR A 318 23.23 2.56 3.56
N ALA A 319 23.94 2.21 2.48
CA ALA A 319 23.67 0.99 1.72
C ALA A 319 23.86 -0.27 2.56
N GLU A 320 24.98 -0.38 3.28
CA GLU A 320 25.28 -1.51 4.15
C GLU A 320 24.28 -1.61 5.30
N LYS A 321 23.88 -0.48 5.88
CA LYS A 321 22.90 -0.48 6.97
C LYS A 321 21.51 -0.93 6.50
N LEU A 322 21.10 -0.52 5.30
CA LEU A 322 19.82 -0.94 4.74
C LEU A 322 19.78 -2.43 4.43
N GLU A 323 20.85 -3.00 3.90
CA GLU A 323 20.93 -4.45 3.69
C GLU A 323 20.89 -5.24 5.01
N GLU A 324 21.59 -4.76 6.05
CA GLU A 324 21.51 -5.34 7.40
C GLU A 324 20.08 -5.35 7.94
N VAL A 325 19.39 -4.20 7.89
CA VAL A 325 18.02 -4.07 8.40
C VAL A 325 17.03 -4.87 7.55
N LYS A 326 17.19 -4.88 6.23
CA LYS A 326 16.35 -5.67 5.31
C LYS A 326 16.46 -7.16 5.61
N ALA A 327 17.68 -7.66 5.85
CA ALA A 327 17.89 -9.05 6.26
C ALA A 327 17.25 -9.34 7.63
N ALA A 328 17.33 -8.40 8.58
CA ALA A 328 16.74 -8.56 9.90
C ALA A 328 15.20 -8.54 9.90
N LEU A 329 14.58 -7.73 9.03
CA LEU A 329 13.14 -7.73 8.74
C LEU A 329 12.72 -9.06 8.11
N ALA A 330 13.42 -9.52 7.07
CA ALA A 330 13.14 -10.80 6.42
C ALA A 330 13.29 -12.00 7.37
N ALA A 331 14.18 -11.90 8.36
CA ALA A 331 14.36 -12.91 9.41
C ALA A 331 13.34 -12.78 10.58
N GLY A 332 12.51 -11.74 10.59
CA GLY A 332 11.57 -11.45 11.68
C GLY A 332 12.21 -11.03 13.01
N THR A 333 13.50 -10.69 12.99
CA THR A 333 14.26 -10.23 14.18
C THR A 333 14.06 -8.75 14.47
N ILE A 334 13.71 -7.97 13.45
CA ILE A 334 13.13 -6.63 13.59
C ILE A 334 11.66 -6.74 13.25
N LYS A 335 10.82 -6.13 14.09
CA LYS A 335 9.39 -5.95 13.86
C LYS A 335 9.14 -4.45 13.80
N VAL A 336 8.58 -3.95 12.69
CA VAL A 336 8.39 -2.50 12.49
C VAL A 336 7.55 -1.90 13.61
N PHE A 337 6.42 -2.52 13.94
CA PHE A 337 5.52 -2.09 15.00
C PHE A 337 5.67 -2.93 16.28
N ASP A 338 6.92 -3.16 16.69
CA ASP A 338 7.22 -3.66 18.04
C ASP A 338 6.69 -2.65 19.08
N THR A 339 5.74 -3.07 19.91
CA THR A 339 5.05 -2.18 20.85
C THR A 339 5.93 -1.70 22.00
N THR A 340 7.15 -2.24 22.13
CA THR A 340 8.16 -1.74 23.07
C THR A 340 8.95 -0.56 22.53
N THR A 341 8.87 -0.28 21.23
CA THR A 341 9.65 0.77 20.56
C THR A 341 8.93 2.12 20.49
N PHE A 342 7.63 2.15 20.81
CA PHE A 342 6.83 3.37 20.84
C PHE A 342 5.80 3.36 21.98
N THR A 343 5.21 4.52 22.21
CA THR A 343 4.15 4.71 23.19
C THR A 343 2.99 5.46 22.56
N VAL A 344 1.81 5.29 23.13
CA VAL A 344 0.58 6.02 22.77
C VAL A 344 0.11 6.75 24.01
N ASN A 345 0.09 8.09 23.96
CA ASN A 345 -0.26 8.94 25.11
C ASN A 345 0.59 8.64 26.36
N GLY A 346 1.89 8.42 26.16
CA GLY A 346 2.88 8.11 27.19
C GLY A 346 2.79 6.71 27.77
N LYS A 347 2.04 5.79 27.14
CA LYS A 347 1.83 4.42 27.63
C LYS A 347 2.26 3.38 26.59
N ALA A 348 2.75 2.24 27.08
CA ALA A 348 3.01 1.08 26.23
C ALA A 348 1.70 0.53 25.66
N LEU A 349 1.73 0.10 24.39
CA LEU A 349 0.59 -0.54 23.74
C LEU A 349 0.63 -2.06 24.04
N THR A 350 -0.37 -2.56 24.76
CA THR A 350 -0.44 -3.99 25.14
C THR A 350 -1.59 -4.74 24.49
N SER A 351 -2.57 -4.03 23.94
CA SER A 351 -3.77 -4.57 23.29
C SER A 351 -4.36 -3.44 22.45
N TYR A 352 -4.92 -3.78 21.29
CA TYR A 352 -5.65 -2.85 20.44
C TYR A 352 -6.65 -3.61 19.57
N LEU A 353 -7.91 -3.15 19.57
CA LEU A 353 -8.92 -3.62 18.64
C LEU A 353 -8.92 -2.69 17.42
N ALA A 354 -8.47 -3.19 16.27
CA ALA A 354 -8.56 -2.49 15.00
C ALA A 354 -9.88 -2.85 14.29
N ASP A 355 -10.39 -1.90 13.51
CA ASP A 355 -11.50 -2.11 12.57
C ASP A 355 -10.93 -2.80 11.31
N VAL A 356 -11.01 -4.12 11.31
CA VAL A 356 -10.50 -4.96 10.22
C VAL A 356 -11.60 -5.25 9.22
N ASP A 357 -12.84 -5.44 9.67
CA ASP A 357 -13.97 -5.78 8.82
C ASP A 357 -14.45 -4.61 7.92
N ASP A 358 -14.13 -3.37 8.30
CA ASP A 358 -14.44 -2.13 7.59
C ASP A 358 -15.89 -2.04 7.14
N MET A 359 -16.79 -2.30 8.10
CA MET A 359 -18.23 -2.17 7.90
C MET A 359 -18.71 -0.71 7.90
N GLY A 360 -17.78 0.26 7.97
CA GLY A 360 -18.04 1.70 7.94
C GLY A 360 -18.59 2.27 9.24
N ASP A 361 -18.57 1.50 10.34
CA ASP A 361 -18.97 1.96 11.68
C ASP A 361 -17.77 2.42 12.54
N PHE A 362 -16.55 2.20 12.07
CA PHE A 362 -15.29 2.56 12.72
C PHE A 362 -15.13 1.91 14.11
N VAL A 363 -15.67 0.71 14.28
CA VAL A 363 -15.61 -0.04 15.54
C VAL A 363 -14.51 -1.09 15.47
N GLY A 364 -13.55 -0.99 16.38
CA GLY A 364 -12.52 -2.03 16.52
C GLY A 364 -13.13 -3.38 16.89
N ASP A 365 -12.93 -4.38 16.03
CA ASP A 365 -13.50 -5.73 16.14
C ASP A 365 -12.44 -6.81 16.36
N THR A 366 -11.20 -6.57 15.92
CA THR A 366 -10.14 -7.58 15.88
C THR A 366 -8.94 -7.18 16.73
N GLU A 367 -8.49 -8.07 17.63
CA GLU A 367 -7.26 -7.86 18.41
C GLU A 367 -6.03 -8.03 17.52
N VAL A 368 -5.29 -6.93 17.33
CA VAL A 368 -4.14 -6.87 16.41
C VAL A 368 -2.80 -6.79 17.12
N VAL A 369 -2.76 -6.66 18.45
CA VAL A 369 -1.50 -6.76 19.21
C VAL A 369 -1.26 -8.21 19.60
N ILE A 370 -0.35 -8.87 18.89
CA ILE A 370 -0.02 -10.28 19.08
C ILE A 370 1.47 -10.39 19.37
N ASP A 371 1.83 -11.02 20.50
CA ASP A 371 3.21 -11.24 20.93
C ASP A 371 4.08 -9.97 20.93
N GLY A 372 3.51 -8.86 21.43
CA GLY A 372 4.21 -7.58 21.58
C GLY A 372 4.39 -6.79 20.27
N GLU A 373 3.62 -7.12 19.23
CA GLU A 373 3.69 -6.49 17.91
C GLU A 373 2.30 -6.10 17.45
N PHE A 374 2.13 -4.90 16.93
CA PHE A 374 0.94 -4.58 16.14
C PHE A 374 1.07 -5.28 14.79
N LYS A 375 0.25 -6.31 14.56
CA LYS A 375 0.23 -7.08 13.32
C LYS A 375 -0.53 -6.32 12.26
N GLU A 376 0.13 -5.43 11.54
CA GLU A 376 -0.45 -4.76 10.38
C GLU A 376 -0.50 -5.68 9.15
N SER A 377 -1.55 -5.53 8.32
CA SER A 377 -1.76 -6.30 7.09
C SER A 377 -1.70 -7.82 7.28
N PHE A 378 -2.14 -8.30 8.45
CA PHE A 378 -2.13 -9.71 8.83
C PHE A 378 -3.51 -10.36 8.69
N PHE A 379 -4.57 -9.63 9.06
CA PHE A 379 -5.95 -10.13 9.00
C PHE A 379 -6.68 -9.75 7.70
N ARG A 380 -6.14 -8.76 6.97
CA ARG A 380 -6.50 -8.37 5.60
C ARG A 380 -5.26 -7.76 4.94
N ALA A 381 -5.24 -7.62 3.62
CA ALA A 381 -4.09 -7.04 2.94
C ALA A 381 -3.94 -5.53 3.21
N ALA A 382 -5.05 -4.79 3.16
CA ALA A 382 -5.04 -3.35 3.37
C ALA A 382 -4.63 -2.95 4.80
N PRO A 383 -3.89 -1.84 4.95
CA PRO A 383 -3.53 -1.30 6.26
C PRO A 383 -4.75 -1.03 7.15
N TYR A 384 -4.55 -1.19 8.45
CA TYR A 384 -5.53 -0.85 9.49
C TYR A 384 -4.85 -0.21 10.71
N PHE A 385 -3.61 0.27 10.56
CA PHE A 385 -2.94 1.05 11.58
C PHE A 385 -3.52 2.48 11.64
N ASP A 386 -4.14 2.81 12.77
CA ASP A 386 -4.82 4.09 12.97
C ASP A 386 -4.34 4.85 14.23
N LEU A 387 -3.34 4.31 14.93
CA LEU A 387 -2.77 4.86 16.17
C LEU A 387 -1.99 6.16 15.95
N ASN A 388 -2.14 7.10 16.90
CA ASN A 388 -1.28 8.28 17.01
C ASN A 388 -0.20 8.02 18.06
N ILE A 389 1.02 7.68 17.63
CA ILE A 389 2.14 7.38 18.54
C ILE A 389 2.88 8.65 18.98
N ASP A 390 3.51 8.60 20.16
CA ASP A 390 4.24 9.72 20.72
C ASP A 390 5.49 10.08 19.89
N GLY A 391 5.77 11.39 19.78
CA GLY A 391 6.89 11.94 19.01
C GLY A 391 6.53 12.37 17.59
N ILE A 392 5.27 12.14 17.18
CA ILE A 392 4.68 12.65 15.94
C ILE A 392 3.69 13.76 16.28
N THR A 393 3.89 14.94 15.69
CA THR A 393 2.96 16.08 15.77
C THR A 393 2.06 16.07 14.53
N LEU A 394 0.76 15.93 14.75
CA LEU A 394 -0.28 16.01 13.71
C LEU A 394 -0.90 17.42 13.66
N PRO A 395 -1.56 17.81 12.55
CA PRO A 395 -2.35 19.04 12.49
C PRO A 395 -3.44 19.10 13.58
N GLU A 396 -3.82 20.31 14.00
CA GLU A 396 -4.87 20.50 15.01
C GLU A 396 -6.19 19.85 14.55
N GLY A 397 -6.81 19.08 15.46
CA GLY A 397 -8.10 18.43 15.20
C GLY A 397 -8.02 17.01 14.61
N MET A 398 -6.83 16.40 14.60
CA MET A 398 -6.58 15.03 14.11
C MET A 398 -6.11 14.07 15.20
#